data_AF-A0A183MWY3-F1
#
_entry.id   AF-A0A183MWY3-F1
#
_cell.length_a   1.000
_cell.length_b   1.000
_cell.length_c   1.000
_cell.angle_alpha   90.00
_cell.angle_beta   90.00
_cell.angle_gamma   90.00
#
_symmetry.space_group_name_H-M   'P 1'
#
loop_
_entity.id
_entity.type
_entity.pdbx_description
1 polymer ?
#
loop_
_entity_poly.entity_id
_entity_poly.type
_entity_poly.pdbx_seq_one_letter_code
_entity_poly.pdbx_strand_id
1 'polypeptide(L)'
;MYGTETWRTTTIIIKILQLFINNCLREILTVRWPNTISNSLLWERTNDLQPEEEIKERRCRWIEHTLQKSSNCITRQALTWNAEGKRKRRRPKNALSRELVADMKRMNSNLKQL
;
A
#
# COMPACT_ATOMS: atom_id res chain seq x y z
N MET A 1 8.36 -2.40 5.81
CA MET A 1 7.66 -3.67 5.57
C MET A 1 8.09 -4.23 4.21
N TYR A 2 8.71 -5.41 4.15
CA TYR A 2 9.07 -6.05 2.89
C TYR A 2 7.89 -6.88 2.36
N GLY A 3 7.59 -6.81 1.06
CA GLY A 3 6.54 -7.61 0.43
C GLY A 3 5.12 -7.01 0.43
N THR A 4 4.91 -5.81 0.98
CA THR A 4 3.59 -5.13 0.96
C THR A 4 3.14 -4.68 -0.43
N GLU A 5 4.06 -4.70 -1.40
CA GLU A 5 3.85 -4.28 -2.78
C GLU A 5 2.92 -5.24 -3.55
N THR A 6 2.95 -6.52 -3.22
CA THR A 6 2.25 -7.58 -3.98
C THR A 6 0.97 -8.08 -3.30
N TRP A 7 0.68 -7.60 -2.09
CA TRP A 7 -0.44 -8.07 -1.26
C TRP A 7 -1.67 -7.20 -1.48
N ARG A 8 -2.87 -7.78 -1.29
CA ARG A 8 -4.09 -6.97 -1.22
C ARG A 8 -4.19 -6.28 0.14
N THR A 9 -4.38 -4.97 0.11
CA THR A 9 -4.73 -4.20 1.31
C THR A 9 -6.24 -4.16 1.45
N THR A 10 -6.76 -4.92 2.41
CA THR A 10 -8.14 -4.71 2.87
C THR A 10 -8.13 -3.65 3.96
N THR A 11 -9.23 -2.90 4.08
CA THR A 11 -9.44 -1.92 5.15
C THR A 11 -9.21 -2.51 6.55
N ILE A 12 -9.49 -3.81 6.74
CA ILE A 12 -9.21 -4.55 7.98
C ILE A 12 -7.70 -4.63 8.25
N ILE A 13 -6.90 -5.02 7.25
CA ILE A 13 -5.44 -5.13 7.38
C ILE A 13 -4.84 -3.76 7.68
N ILE A 14 -5.31 -2.71 6.98
CA ILE A 14 -4.87 -1.34 7.22
C ILE A 14 -5.15 -0.91 8.67
N LYS A 15 -6.36 -1.20 9.19
CA LYS A 15 -6.72 -0.88 10.58
C LYS A 15 -5.85 -1.62 11.60
N ILE A 16 -5.53 -2.88 11.36
CA ILE A 16 -4.64 -3.66 12.24
C ILE A 16 -3.23 -3.06 12.26
N LEU A 17 -2.70 -2.68 11.09
CA LEU A 17 -1.40 -2.01 10.98
C LEU A 17 -1.39 -0.64 11.66
N GLN A 18 -2.46 0.15 11.49
CA GLN A 18 -2.61 1.42 12.19
C GLN A 18 -2.59 1.25 13.72
N LEU A 19 -3.31 0.26 14.24
CA LEU A 19 -3.30 -0.04 15.68
C LEU A 19 -1.91 -0.45 16.17
N PHE A 20 -1.22 -1.30 15.41
CA PHE A 20 0.13 -1.73 15.74
C PHE A 20 1.11 -0.54 15.79
N ILE A 21 1.13 0.29 14.76
CA ILE A 21 1.99 1.47 14.67
C ILE A 21 1.70 2.46 15.81
N ASN A 22 0.42 2.74 16.07
CA ASN A 22 0.02 3.61 17.19
C ASN A 22 0.53 3.11 18.54
N ASN A 23 0.50 1.80 18.77
CA ASN A 23 1.02 1.21 20.00
C ASN A 23 2.55 1.37 20.09
N CYS A 24 3.29 1.06 19.01
CA CYS A 24 4.74 1.25 18.97
C CYS A 24 5.14 2.72 19.19
N LEU A 25 4.42 3.67 18.58
CA LEU A 25 4.69 5.09 18.75
C LEU A 25 4.47 5.56 20.20
N ARG A 26 3.45 5.03 20.89
CA ARG A 26 3.21 5.32 22.31
C ARG A 26 4.32 4.78 23.20
N GLU A 27 4.86 3.61 22.88
CA GLU A 27 6.03 3.04 23.57
C GLU A 27 7.29 3.88 23.36
N ILE A 28 7.59 4.26 22.10
CA ILE A 28 8.77 5.08 21.76
C ILE A 28 8.71 6.47 22.40
N LEU A 29 7.54 7.11 22.37
CA LEU A 29 7.32 8.42 22.98
C LEU A 29 7.23 8.35 24.52
N THR A 30 7.42 7.17 25.12
CA THR A 30 7.38 6.93 26.57
C THR A 30 6.13 7.49 27.24
N VAL A 31 4.98 7.38 26.56
CA VAL A 31 3.69 7.90 27.07
C VAL A 31 3.24 7.01 28.23
N ARG A 32 3.68 7.37 29.45
CA ARG A 32 3.21 6.73 30.68
C ARG A 32 1.84 7.27 31.06
N TRP A 33 1.01 6.36 31.56
CA TRP A 33 -0.19 6.70 32.33
C TRP A 33 0.21 7.71 33.41
N PRO A 34 -0.44 8.89 33.56
CA PRO A 34 -1.82 9.23 33.21
C PRO A 34 -2.01 10.06 31.93
N ASN A 35 -0.96 10.27 31.13
CA ASN A 35 -1.02 11.13 29.95
C ASN A 35 -1.80 10.44 28.80
N THR A 36 -3.11 10.66 28.75
CA THR A 36 -3.97 10.15 27.67
C THR A 36 -3.84 11.05 26.45
N ILE A 37 -2.88 10.74 25.59
CA ILE A 37 -2.67 11.44 24.32
C ILE A 37 -3.70 10.92 23.30
N SER A 38 -4.42 11.85 22.67
CA SER A 38 -5.32 11.53 21.55
C SER A 38 -4.51 11.07 20.34
N ASN A 39 -5.09 10.22 19.48
CA ASN A 39 -4.38 9.76 18.28
C ASN A 39 -3.98 10.93 17.37
N SER A 40 -4.80 11.99 17.26
CA SER A 40 -4.49 13.18 16.46
C SER A 40 -3.22 13.91 16.93
N LEU A 41 -3.06 14.09 18.24
CA LEU A 41 -1.89 14.75 18.83
C LEU A 41 -0.63 13.89 18.72
N LEU A 42 -0.80 12.56 18.73
CA LEU A 42 0.30 11.63 18.49
C LEU A 42 0.85 11.77 17.07
N TRP A 43 -0.02 11.82 16.05
CA TRP A 43 0.37 12.02 14.64
C TRP A 43 1.00 13.40 14.38
N GLU A 44 0.47 14.45 15.02
CA GLU A 44 1.02 15.81 14.89
C GLU A 44 2.47 15.89 15.41
N ARG A 45 2.81 15.13 16.46
CA ARG A 45 4.17 15.09 17.01
C ARG A 45 5.15 14.28 16.18
N THR A 46 4.72 13.18 15.57
CA THR A 46 5.60 12.35 14.74
C THR A 46 5.78 12.89 13.32
N ASN A 47 4.93 13.81 12.85
CA ASN A 47 4.88 14.23 11.43
C ASN A 47 4.75 13.03 10.46
N ASP A 48 4.34 11.85 10.96
CA ASP A 48 4.34 10.61 10.21
C ASP A 48 3.13 10.54 9.27
N LEU A 49 3.39 10.09 8.04
CA LEU A 49 2.36 9.76 7.07
C LEU A 49 1.52 8.59 7.56
N GLN A 50 0.22 8.62 7.23
CA GLN A 50 -0.68 7.54 7.58
C GLN A 50 -0.16 6.25 6.92
N PRO A 51 -0.15 5.09 7.61
CA PRO A 51 0.47 3.87 7.06
C PRO A 51 -0.18 3.39 5.75
N GLU A 52 -1.38 3.86 5.45
CA GLU A 52 -2.01 3.65 4.16
C GLU A 52 -1.28 4.37 3.01
N GLU A 53 -0.81 5.59 3.24
CA GLU A 53 -0.09 6.42 2.28
C GLU A 53 1.30 5.85 2.01
N GLU A 54 2.01 5.40 3.06
CA GLU A 54 3.31 4.76 2.91
C GLU A 54 3.22 3.46 2.07
N ILE A 55 2.17 2.65 2.30
CA ILE A 55 1.96 1.43 1.52
C ILE A 55 1.65 1.76 0.06
N LYS A 56 0.84 2.78 -0.21
CA LYS A 56 0.56 3.25 -1.58
C LYS A 56 1.82 3.77 -2.26
N GLU A 57 2.64 4.53 -1.55
CA GLU A 57 3.86 5.11 -2.08
C GLU A 57 4.88 4.02 -2.46
N ARG A 58 5.09 3.04 -1.58
CA ARG A 58 5.94 1.88 -1.87
C ARG A 58 5.45 1.08 -3.07
N ARG A 59 4.12 0.87 -3.19
CA ARG A 59 3.51 0.23 -4.36
C ARG A 59 3.76 1.01 -5.65
N CYS A 60 3.58 2.33 -5.61
CA CYS A 60 3.83 3.19 -6.76
C CYS A 60 5.29 3.12 -7.21
N ARG A 61 6.24 3.22 -6.27
CA ARG A 61 7.68 3.07 -6.53
C ARG A 61 8.02 1.71 -7.17
N TRP A 62 7.41 0.62 -6.68
CA TRP A 62 7.60 -0.72 -7.24
C TRP A 62 7.08 -0.83 -8.68
N ILE A 63 5.90 -0.23 -8.96
CA ILE A 63 5.31 -0.24 -10.31
C ILE A 63 6.14 0.60 -11.27
N GLU A 64 6.57 1.79 -10.85
CA GLU A 64 7.43 2.66 -11.64
C GLU A 64 8.74 1.94 -12.02
N HIS A 65 9.41 1.32 -11.05
CA HIS A 65 10.61 0.53 -11.31
C HIS A 65 10.34 -0.66 -12.26
N THR A 66 9.20 -1.32 -12.14
CA THR A 66 8.81 -2.45 -13.02
C THR A 66 8.51 -1.98 -14.44
N LEU A 67 7.87 -0.82 -14.60
CA LEU A 67 7.56 -0.21 -15.90
C LEU A 67 8.82 0.33 -16.60
N GLN A 68 9.83 0.76 -15.84
CA GLN A 68 11.11 1.22 -16.39
C GLN A 68 11.95 0.08 -16.99
N LYS A 69 11.64 -1.19 -16.69
CA LYS A 69 12.26 -2.35 -17.35
C LYS A 69 11.83 -2.46 -18.82
N SER A 70 12.62 -3.16 -19.62
CA SER A 70 12.30 -3.44 -21.03
C SER A 70 10.94 -4.11 -21.18
N SER A 71 10.23 -3.83 -22.27
CA SER A 71 8.93 -4.44 -22.61
C SER A 71 8.95 -5.97 -22.58
N ASN A 72 10.08 -6.58 -22.93
CA ASN A 72 10.27 -8.03 -22.96
C ASN A 72 10.58 -8.64 -21.58
N CYS A 73 10.70 -7.83 -20.52
CA CYS A 73 11.00 -8.34 -19.19
C CYS A 73 9.78 -9.07 -18.62
N ILE A 74 9.99 -10.30 -18.13
CA ILE A 74 8.94 -11.19 -17.59
C ILE A 74 8.12 -10.47 -16.50
N THR A 75 8.75 -9.66 -15.65
CA THR A 75 8.09 -8.91 -14.58
C THR A 75 7.14 -7.83 -15.11
N ARG A 76 7.51 -7.13 -16.19
CA ARG A 76 6.66 -6.13 -16.84
C ARG A 76 5.49 -6.78 -17.58
N GLN A 77 5.73 -7.90 -18.26
CA GLN A 77 4.68 -8.67 -18.91
C GLN A 77 3.68 -9.25 -17.90
N ALA A 78 4.17 -9.79 -16.78
CA ALA A 78 3.34 -10.34 -15.71
C ALA A 78 2.41 -9.30 -15.06
N LEU A 79 2.82 -8.03 -15.02
CA LEU A 79 1.98 -6.93 -14.49
C LEU A 79 0.72 -6.69 -15.35
N THR A 80 0.85 -6.79 -16.67
CA THR A 80 -0.22 -6.59 -17.66
C THR A 80 -0.93 -7.88 -18.07
N TRP A 81 -0.41 -9.04 -17.66
CA TRP A 81 -0.91 -10.34 -18.11
C TRP A 81 -2.31 -10.64 -17.59
N ASN A 82 -3.25 -10.82 -18.52
CA ASN A 82 -4.58 -11.34 -18.23
C ASN A 82 -4.60 -12.83 -18.54
N ALA A 83 -4.69 -13.69 -17.52
CA ALA A 83 -4.82 -15.13 -17.74
C ALA A 83 -6.11 -15.45 -18.51
N GLU A 84 -5.95 -16.02 -19.70
CA GLU A 84 -7.04 -16.44 -20.58
C GLU A 84 -7.71 -17.70 -20.00
N GLY A 85 -9.05 -17.68 -19.89
CA GLY A 85 -9.82 -18.81 -19.38
C GLY A 85 -10.93 -18.45 -18.39
N LYS A 86 -11.83 -19.40 -18.14
CA LYS A 86 -12.95 -19.23 -17.21
C LYS A 86 -12.45 -19.12 -15.76
N ARG A 87 -12.78 -18.01 -15.09
CA ARG A 87 -12.44 -17.80 -13.67
C ARG A 87 -13.26 -18.73 -12.79
N LYS A 88 -12.63 -19.35 -11.78
CA LYS A 88 -13.35 -20.12 -10.75
C LYS A 88 -14.35 -19.22 -10.01
N ARG A 89 -15.58 -19.69 -9.83
CA ARG A 89 -16.59 -19.07 -8.97
C ARG A 89 -15.97 -18.90 -7.57
N ARG A 90 -16.11 -17.72 -6.96
CA ARG A 90 -15.46 -17.24 -5.71
C ARG A 90 -14.09 -16.54 -5.85
N ARG A 91 -13.45 -16.50 -7.03
CA ARG A 91 -12.25 -15.67 -7.20
C ARG A 91 -12.63 -14.18 -7.19
N PRO A 92 -11.88 -13.28 -6.51
CA PRO A 92 -12.21 -11.86 -6.45
C PRO A 92 -12.30 -11.21 -7.83
N LYS A 93 -13.29 -10.31 -8.00
CA LYS A 93 -13.69 -9.69 -9.28
C LYS A 93 -12.61 -8.78 -9.88
N ASN A 94 -11.74 -8.23 -9.05
CA ASN A 94 -10.76 -7.22 -9.41
C ASN A 94 -9.36 -7.85 -9.47
N ALA A 95 -8.60 -7.66 -10.54
CA ALA A 95 -7.19 -8.05 -10.56
C ALA A 95 -6.37 -7.12 -9.65
N LEU A 96 -5.29 -7.62 -9.02
CA LEU A 96 -4.34 -6.80 -8.25
C LEU A 96 -3.88 -5.59 -9.07
N SER A 97 -3.63 -5.76 -10.37
CA SER A 97 -3.26 -4.68 -11.29
C SER A 97 -4.28 -3.52 -11.31
N ARG A 98 -5.59 -3.78 -11.13
CA ARG A 98 -6.60 -2.71 -11.09
C ARG A 98 -6.59 -1.93 -9.78
N GLU A 99 -6.32 -2.60 -8.66
CA GLU A 99 -6.18 -1.96 -7.35
C GLU A 99 -4.92 -1.08 -7.34
N LEU A 100 -3.81 -1.60 -7.86
CA LEU A 100 -2.55 -0.87 -8.03
C LEU A 100 -2.70 0.35 -8.95
N VAL A 101 -3.40 0.21 -10.07
CA VAL A 101 -3.71 1.35 -10.98
C VAL A 101 -4.59 2.39 -10.30
N ALA A 102 -5.55 1.98 -9.46
CA ALA A 102 -6.39 2.89 -8.71
C ALA A 102 -5.60 3.63 -7.61
N ASP A 103 -4.72 2.94 -6.90
CA ASP A 103 -3.81 3.53 -5.91
C ASP A 103 -2.91 4.59 -6.55
N MET A 104 -2.34 4.30 -7.73
CA MET A 104 -1.54 5.27 -8.50
C MET A 104 -2.35 6.48 -8.95
N LYS A 105 -3.57 6.28 -9.49
CA LYS A 105 -4.45 7.39 -9.90
C LYS A 105 -4.78 8.31 -8.72
N ARG A 106 -4.93 7.76 -7.52
CA ARG A 106 -5.17 8.54 -6.29
C ARG A 106 -3.95 9.33 -5.84
N MET A 107 -2.74 8.85 -6.12
CA MET A 107 -1.49 9.54 -5.80
C MET A 107 -1.13 10.67 -6.80
N ASN A 108 -1.95 10.89 -7.84
CA ASN A 108 -1.70 11.90 -8.88
C ASN A 108 -0.28 11.80 -9.49
N SER A 109 0.29 10.59 -9.53
CA SER A 109 1.58 10.35 -10.15
C SER A 109 1.40 10.34 -11.67
N ASN A 110 2.11 11.24 -12.35
CA ASN A 110 2.09 11.38 -13.81
C ASN A 110 2.76 10.17 -14.48
N LEU A 111 2.05 9.07 -14.64
CA LEU A 111 2.49 8.00 -15.55
C LEU A 111 2.05 8.34 -16.97
N LYS A 112 2.97 8.93 -17.75
CA LYS A 112 2.82 9.16 -19.19
C LYS A 112 2.95 7.87 -20.05
N GLN A 113 2.96 6.67 -19.47
CA GLN A 113 3.44 5.45 -20.16
C GLN A 113 2.61 4.17 -19.91
N LEU A 114 1.29 4.28 -19.89
CA LEU A 114 0.40 3.12 -20.05
C LEU A 114 -0.30 3.18 -21.41
#